data_AF-A0A812J150-F1
#
_entry.id   AF-A0A812J150-F1
#
_cell.length_a   1.000
_cell.length_b   1.000
_cell.length_c   1.000
_cell.angle_alpha   90.00
_cell.angle_beta   90.00
_cell.angle_gamma   90.00
#
_symmetry.space_group_name_H-M   'P 1'
#
loop_
_entity.id
_entity.type
_entity.pdbx_description
1 polymer ?
#
loop_
_entity_poly.entity_id
_entity_poly.type
_entity_poly.pdbx_seq_one_letter_code
_entity_poly.pdbx_strand_id
1 'polypeptide(L)'
;MVSGRSPIQRLNSPHGLSGRPLIDIADEYDLRCQQFGNGQGACDVLWTGYFYDSLWHLAGILHTYLIEQNNPLSSLGSPESLEGLFNLSVHVDYLGLTGRVRQFNSIEPTTEPPSYGDRDGVQLVRQIQGGRGNEFVELALRTSDGIAWYTDLIWSPSDSSKRVPCSSGTCDLTAAWVPSDRISACFPGTVFSVELGCVSCEAGRFASVGMLECEPCNVGTFANESRMDSCRPCSAGSFSN
;
A
#
# COMPACT_ATOMS: atom_id res chain seq x y z
N MET A 1 8.10 1.35 5.18
CA MET A 1 7.13 0.23 5.11
C MET A 1 6.78 0.01 3.67
N VAL A 2 6.63 -1.23 3.24
CA VAL A 2 6.15 -1.56 1.89
C VAL A 2 4.82 -2.28 2.05
N SER A 3 3.79 -1.82 1.35
CA SER A 3 2.52 -2.53 1.29
C SER A 3 2.68 -3.76 0.39
N GLY A 4 2.39 -4.92 0.95
CA GLY A 4 2.28 -6.20 0.27
C GLY A 4 0.82 -6.56 0.01
N ARG A 5 0.64 -7.62 -0.79
CA ARG A 5 -0.67 -8.21 -1.05
C ARG A 5 -1.13 -9.03 0.16
N SER A 6 -2.43 -9.16 0.30
CA SER A 6 -2.98 -9.99 1.37
C SER A 6 -2.68 -11.46 1.12
N PRO A 7 -2.32 -12.21 2.17
CA PRO A 7 -2.17 -13.66 2.04
C PRO A 7 -3.54 -14.30 1.73
N ILE A 8 -3.50 -15.48 1.11
CA ILE A 8 -4.69 -16.31 0.94
C ILE A 8 -5.26 -16.64 2.33
N GLN A 9 -6.51 -16.28 2.53
CA GLN A 9 -7.22 -16.47 3.78
C GLN A 9 -7.63 -17.92 3.94
N ARG A 10 -7.36 -18.49 5.11
CA ARG A 10 -7.61 -19.89 5.45
C ARG A 10 -8.42 -19.94 6.74
N LEU A 11 -9.71 -19.66 6.60
CA LEU A 11 -10.65 -19.51 7.71
C LEU A 11 -11.74 -20.58 7.63
N ASN A 12 -12.29 -20.97 8.78
CA ASN A 12 -13.45 -21.89 8.83
C ASN A 12 -14.77 -21.20 8.49
N SER A 13 -14.78 -19.88 8.39
CA SER A 13 -15.95 -19.09 7.99
C SER A 13 -16.41 -19.45 6.57
N PRO A 14 -17.72 -19.36 6.27
CA PRO A 14 -18.25 -19.70 4.96
C PRO A 14 -17.81 -18.71 3.88
N HIS A 15 -17.52 -19.22 2.68
CA HIS A 15 -17.16 -18.45 1.49
C HIS A 15 -18.40 -18.08 0.67
N GLY A 16 -18.98 -16.92 0.95
CA GLY A 16 -20.10 -16.32 0.21
C GLY A 16 -21.19 -17.32 -0.19
N LEU A 17 -21.62 -17.26 -1.45
CA LEU A 17 -22.67 -18.12 -2.01
C LEU A 17 -22.34 -19.63 -2.01
N SER A 18 -21.06 -20.02 -1.87
CA SER A 18 -20.73 -21.44 -1.86
C SER A 18 -21.21 -22.13 -0.58
N GLY A 19 -21.33 -21.37 0.52
CA GLY A 19 -21.57 -21.90 1.87
C GLY A 19 -20.48 -22.83 2.40
N ARG A 20 -19.43 -23.12 1.62
CA ARG A 20 -18.31 -23.98 2.00
C ARG A 20 -17.34 -23.22 2.91
N PRO A 21 -16.64 -23.91 3.83
CA PRO A 21 -15.53 -23.32 4.57
C PRO A 21 -14.50 -22.70 3.62
N LEU A 22 -14.03 -21.50 3.91
CA LEU A 22 -13.05 -20.80 3.08
C LEU A 22 -11.75 -21.58 2.94
N ILE A 23 -11.33 -22.30 3.98
CA ILE A 23 -10.14 -23.15 3.94
C ILE A 23 -10.22 -24.23 2.84
N ASP A 24 -11.38 -24.84 2.62
CA ASP A 24 -11.56 -25.85 1.57
C ASP A 24 -11.50 -25.23 0.17
N ILE A 25 -12.01 -24.00 0.03
CA ILE A 25 -11.93 -23.22 -1.22
C ILE A 25 -10.48 -22.84 -1.51
N ALA A 26 -9.73 -22.42 -0.48
CA ALA A 26 -8.32 -22.06 -0.59
C ALA A 26 -7.45 -23.25 -0.98
N ASP A 27 -7.66 -24.43 -0.37
CA ASP A 27 -6.93 -25.65 -0.72
C ASP A 27 -7.21 -26.11 -2.16
N GLU A 28 -8.48 -26.06 -2.58
CA GLU A 28 -8.85 -26.38 -3.96
C GLU A 28 -8.24 -25.37 -4.95
N TYR A 29 -8.27 -24.09 -4.60
CA TYR A 29 -7.64 -23.02 -5.39
C TYR A 29 -6.14 -23.24 -5.57
N ASP A 30 -5.42 -23.51 -4.47
CA ASP A 30 -3.97 -23.75 -4.49
C ASP A 30 -3.62 -24.97 -5.37
N LEU A 31 -4.39 -26.06 -5.21
CA LEU A 31 -4.22 -27.25 -6.04
C LEU A 31 -4.42 -26.95 -7.53
N ARG A 32 -5.48 -26.23 -7.88
CA ARG A 32 -5.76 -25.85 -9.27
C ARG A 32 -4.71 -24.90 -9.84
N CYS A 33 -4.20 -23.98 -9.03
CA CYS A 33 -3.13 -23.06 -9.41
C CYS A 33 -1.84 -23.84 -9.73
N GLN A 34 -1.47 -24.82 -8.90
CA GLN A 34 -0.32 -25.70 -9.14
C GLN A 34 -0.49 -26.60 -10.38
N GLN A 35 -1.71 -27.02 -10.68
CA GLN A 35 -2.01 -27.88 -11.84
C GLN A 35 -2.23 -27.09 -13.14
N PHE A 36 -2.24 -25.76 -13.09
CA PHE A 36 -2.50 -24.92 -14.25
C PHE A 36 -1.55 -25.25 -15.40
N GLY A 37 -2.08 -25.40 -16.62
CA GLY A 37 -1.30 -25.82 -17.78
C GLY A 37 -0.59 -27.17 -17.60
N ASN A 38 -1.24 -28.15 -16.95
CA ASN A 38 -0.65 -29.45 -16.61
C ASN A 38 0.61 -29.34 -15.73
N GLY A 39 0.64 -28.36 -14.83
CA GLY A 39 1.78 -28.08 -13.96
C GLY A 39 2.92 -27.28 -14.61
N GLN A 40 2.73 -26.83 -15.85
CA GLN A 40 3.70 -25.99 -16.57
C GLN A 40 3.21 -24.55 -16.76
N GLY A 41 1.94 -24.26 -16.45
CA GLY A 41 1.38 -22.93 -16.54
C GLY A 41 1.90 -22.04 -15.41
N ALA A 42 2.11 -20.76 -15.72
CA ALA A 42 2.44 -19.76 -14.70
C ALA A 42 1.18 -19.40 -13.91
N CYS A 43 1.18 -19.71 -12.62
CA CYS A 43 0.15 -19.25 -11.69
C CYS A 43 0.83 -18.69 -10.44
N ASP A 44 0.61 -17.40 -10.20
CA ASP A 44 1.02 -16.77 -8.95
C ASP A 44 -0.18 -16.78 -8.00
N VAL A 45 -0.07 -17.61 -6.96
CA VAL A 45 -1.15 -17.88 -5.99
C VAL A 45 -1.70 -16.60 -5.36
N LEU A 46 -0.87 -15.58 -5.16
CA LEU A 46 -1.33 -14.32 -4.55
C LEU A 46 -2.02 -13.42 -5.58
N TRP A 47 -1.44 -13.27 -6.78
CA TRP A 47 -2.03 -12.42 -7.81
C TRP A 47 -3.31 -13.02 -8.39
N THR A 48 -3.29 -14.32 -8.70
CA THR A 48 -4.42 -15.03 -9.27
C THR A 48 -5.60 -15.11 -8.29
N GLY A 49 -5.36 -15.00 -6.98
CA GLY A 49 -6.42 -14.92 -5.96
C GLY A 49 -7.34 -13.72 -6.14
N TYR A 50 -6.80 -12.56 -6.55
CA TYR A 50 -7.64 -11.38 -6.84
C TYR A 50 -8.52 -11.58 -8.08
N PHE A 51 -8.04 -12.31 -9.08
CA PHE A 51 -8.85 -12.70 -10.25
C PHE A 51 -9.96 -13.67 -9.86
N TYR A 52 -9.67 -14.65 -9.00
CA TYR A 52 -10.68 -15.55 -8.44
C TYR A 52 -11.78 -14.76 -7.73
N ASP A 53 -11.42 -13.87 -6.81
CA ASP A 53 -12.38 -13.02 -6.09
C ASP A 53 -13.20 -12.15 -7.08
N SER A 54 -12.58 -11.66 -8.16
CA SER A 54 -13.28 -10.84 -9.16
C SER A 54 -14.33 -11.64 -9.94
N LEU A 55 -14.00 -12.86 -10.34
CA LEU A 55 -14.95 -13.78 -11.00
C LEU A 55 -16.07 -14.18 -10.05
N TRP A 56 -15.75 -14.42 -8.78
CA TRP A 56 -16.75 -14.74 -7.77
C TRP A 56 -17.68 -13.56 -7.48
N HIS A 57 -17.16 -12.33 -7.50
CA HIS A 57 -17.97 -11.10 -7.37
C HIS A 57 -19.02 -11.01 -8.48
N LEU A 58 -18.61 -11.24 -9.73
CA LEU A 58 -19.54 -11.26 -10.88
C LEU A 58 -20.58 -12.37 -10.77
N ALA A 59 -20.17 -13.57 -10.35
CA ALA A 59 -21.08 -14.68 -10.11
C ALA A 59 -22.10 -14.34 -9.01
N GLY A 60 -21.65 -13.69 -7.94
CA GLY A 60 -22.48 -13.19 -6.85
C GLY A 60 -23.55 -12.22 -7.33
N ILE A 61 -23.14 -11.18 -8.06
CA ILE A 61 -24.05 -10.17 -8.63
C ILE A 61 -25.11 -10.82 -9.52
N LEU A 62 -24.68 -11.69 -10.45
CA LEU A 62 -25.59 -12.36 -11.37
C LEU A 62 -26.53 -13.33 -10.66
N HIS A 63 -26.05 -14.05 -9.65
CA HIS A 63 -26.88 -14.93 -8.84
C HIS A 63 -27.97 -14.15 -8.11
N THR A 64 -27.61 -13.07 -7.40
CA THR A 64 -28.59 -12.22 -6.73
C THR A 64 -29.60 -11.64 -7.72
N TYR A 65 -29.15 -11.12 -8.86
CA TYR A 65 -30.05 -10.52 -9.85
C TYR A 65 -31.00 -11.54 -10.50
N LEU A 66 -30.49 -12.68 -10.98
CA LEU A 66 -31.27 -13.64 -11.75
C LEU A 66 -32.06 -14.60 -10.85
N ILE A 67 -31.47 -15.04 -9.74
CA ILE A 67 -32.02 -16.10 -8.90
C ILE A 67 -32.77 -15.50 -7.71
N GLU A 68 -32.11 -14.69 -6.88
CA GLU A 68 -32.72 -14.18 -5.64
C GLU A 68 -33.81 -13.13 -5.92
N GLN A 69 -33.57 -12.23 -6.88
CA GLN A 69 -34.55 -11.23 -7.32
C GLN A 69 -35.50 -11.75 -8.40
N ASN A 70 -35.30 -12.99 -8.88
CA ASN A 70 -36.15 -13.67 -9.86
C ASN A 70 -36.34 -12.88 -11.18
N ASN A 71 -35.29 -12.21 -11.64
CA ASN A 71 -35.30 -11.56 -12.96
C ASN A 71 -35.00 -12.61 -14.06
N PRO A 72 -35.73 -12.59 -15.19
CA PRO A 72 -35.48 -13.54 -16.28
C PRO A 72 -34.15 -13.24 -16.98
N LEU A 73 -33.45 -14.26 -17.47
CA LEU A 73 -32.21 -14.08 -18.23
C LEU A 73 -32.37 -13.12 -19.42
N SER A 74 -33.57 -13.08 -20.02
CA SER A 74 -33.90 -12.18 -21.13
C SER A 74 -33.98 -10.70 -20.75
N SER A 75 -34.00 -10.34 -19.46
CA SER A 75 -33.96 -8.93 -19.04
C SER A 75 -32.56 -8.33 -19.12
N LEU A 76 -31.51 -9.17 -19.20
CA LEU A 76 -30.13 -8.69 -19.25
C LEU A 76 -29.86 -7.86 -20.50
N GLY A 77 -29.12 -6.76 -20.31
CA GLY A 77 -28.75 -5.82 -21.37
C GLY A 77 -29.71 -4.65 -21.54
N SER A 78 -30.84 -4.61 -20.80
CA SER A 78 -31.67 -3.42 -20.70
C SER A 78 -31.02 -2.36 -19.79
N PRO A 79 -31.33 -1.06 -19.96
CA PRO A 79 -30.87 0.00 -19.05
C PRO A 79 -31.19 -0.29 -17.58
N GLU A 80 -32.38 -0.82 -17.29
CA GLU A 80 -32.82 -1.16 -15.93
C GLU A 80 -32.00 -2.32 -15.35
N SER A 81 -31.68 -3.33 -16.17
CA SER A 81 -30.82 -4.44 -15.75
C SER A 81 -29.39 -3.96 -15.45
N LEU A 82 -28.85 -3.03 -16.25
CA LEU A 82 -27.51 -2.47 -16.04
C LEU A 82 -27.44 -1.65 -14.76
N GLU A 83 -28.45 -0.82 -14.49
CA GLU A 83 -28.55 -0.07 -13.24
C GLU A 83 -28.71 -1.00 -12.02
N GLY A 84 -29.55 -2.03 -12.14
CA GLY A 84 -29.72 -3.04 -11.08
C GLY A 84 -28.43 -3.80 -10.77
N LEU A 85 -27.72 -4.26 -11.80
CA LEU A 85 -26.43 -4.95 -11.64
C LEU A 85 -25.34 -4.03 -11.08
N PHE A 86 -25.30 -2.77 -11.50
CA PHE A 86 -24.39 -1.77 -10.93
C PHE A 86 -24.67 -1.55 -9.44
N ASN A 87 -25.94 -1.34 -9.08
CA ASN A 87 -26.35 -1.16 -7.69
C ASN A 87 -26.00 -2.38 -6.83
N LEU A 88 -26.17 -3.60 -7.35
CA LEU A 88 -25.71 -4.81 -6.67
C LEU A 88 -24.19 -4.86 -6.54
N SER A 89 -23.44 -4.46 -7.58
CA SER A 89 -21.98 -4.54 -7.59
C SER A 89 -21.30 -3.75 -6.47
N VAL A 90 -21.93 -2.67 -6.00
CA VAL A 90 -21.44 -1.81 -4.91
C VAL A 90 -21.99 -2.19 -3.53
N HIS A 91 -22.83 -3.23 -3.41
CA HIS A 91 -23.43 -3.68 -2.15
C HIS A 91 -23.10 -5.14 -1.80
N VAL A 92 -22.60 -5.93 -2.75
CA VAL A 92 -22.15 -7.30 -2.48
C VAL A 92 -20.97 -7.28 -1.51
N ASP A 93 -21.09 -8.09 -0.45
CA ASP A 93 -20.12 -8.22 0.63
C ASP A 93 -19.98 -9.69 1.03
N TYR A 94 -18.78 -10.23 0.88
CA TYR A 94 -18.49 -11.61 1.26
C TYR A 94 -17.02 -11.78 1.61
N LEU A 95 -16.72 -12.91 2.26
CA LEU A 95 -15.34 -13.31 2.52
C LEU A 95 -14.79 -14.07 1.30
N GLY A 96 -13.83 -13.47 0.59
CA GLY A 96 -13.12 -14.07 -0.54
C GLY A 96 -11.75 -14.64 -0.14
N LEU A 97 -11.01 -15.18 -1.11
CA LEU A 97 -9.69 -15.78 -0.89
C LEU A 97 -8.65 -14.75 -0.44
N THR A 98 -8.73 -13.50 -0.90
CA THR A 98 -7.73 -12.47 -0.56
C THR A 98 -8.20 -11.52 0.56
N GLY A 99 -9.22 -11.92 1.31
CA GLY A 99 -9.87 -11.11 2.35
C GLY A 99 -11.32 -10.82 2.04
N ARG A 100 -11.96 -10.01 2.88
CA ARG A 100 -13.30 -9.47 2.59
C ARG A 100 -13.31 -8.80 1.21
N VAL A 101 -14.35 -9.04 0.43
CA VAL A 101 -14.59 -8.46 -0.88
C VAL A 101 -15.86 -7.63 -0.75
N ARG A 102 -15.69 -6.31 -0.70
CA ARG A 102 -16.77 -5.33 -0.83
C ARG A 102 -16.20 -4.08 -1.51
N GLN A 103 -17.03 -3.30 -2.17
CA GLN A 103 -16.62 -2.03 -2.77
C GLN A 103 -16.93 -0.87 -1.82
N PHE A 104 -16.09 0.16 -1.84
CA PHE A 104 -16.44 1.43 -1.22
C PHE A 104 -17.58 2.07 -2.02
N ASN A 105 -18.65 2.40 -1.30
CA ASN A 105 -19.89 2.96 -1.84
C ASN A 105 -20.30 4.26 -1.11
N SER A 106 -19.35 4.90 -0.42
CA SER A 106 -19.54 6.10 0.41
C SER A 106 -20.51 5.96 1.59
N ILE A 107 -21.09 4.79 1.84
CA ILE A 107 -21.96 4.56 3.01
C ILE A 107 -21.10 4.13 4.21
N GLU A 108 -20.11 3.24 4.05
CA GLU A 108 -19.27 2.72 5.14
C GLU A 108 -18.02 1.98 4.62
N PRO A 109 -16.79 2.23 5.12
CA PRO A 109 -16.23 3.46 5.68
C PRO A 109 -15.98 4.49 4.56
N THR A 110 -16.12 5.77 4.86
CA THR A 110 -15.81 6.86 3.94
C THR A 110 -14.30 7.07 3.86
N THR A 111 -13.69 6.81 2.70
CA THR A 111 -12.34 7.31 2.42
C THR A 111 -12.37 8.81 2.22
N GLU A 112 -11.25 9.49 2.42
CA GLU A 112 -11.08 10.92 2.10
C GLU A 112 -9.98 11.08 1.03
N PRO A 113 -10.31 11.49 -0.21
CA PRO A 113 -11.66 11.75 -0.74
C PRO A 113 -12.50 10.46 -0.87
N PRO A 114 -13.84 10.57 -1.04
CA PRO A 114 -14.72 9.42 -1.19
C PRO A 114 -14.30 8.53 -2.37
N SER A 115 -14.12 7.25 -2.10
CA SER A 115 -13.81 6.22 -3.07
C SER A 115 -15.09 5.52 -3.51
N TYR A 116 -15.19 5.30 -4.81
CA TYR A 116 -16.30 4.62 -5.45
C TYR A 116 -15.76 3.46 -6.26
N GLY A 117 -16.19 2.25 -5.94
CA GLY A 117 -15.84 1.05 -6.71
C GLY A 117 -14.47 0.46 -6.42
N ASP A 118 -13.60 1.14 -5.65
CA ASP A 118 -12.40 0.48 -5.13
C ASP A 118 -12.82 -0.60 -4.11
N ARG A 119 -12.06 -1.69 -4.08
CA ARG A 119 -12.28 -2.75 -3.11
C ARG A 119 -11.79 -2.32 -1.73
N ASP A 120 -12.64 -2.48 -0.71
CA ASP A 120 -12.19 -2.52 0.68
C ASP A 120 -11.48 -3.85 0.93
N GLY A 121 -10.19 -3.84 0.60
CA GLY A 121 -9.31 -4.98 0.70
C GLY A 121 -8.44 -4.93 1.94
N VAL A 122 -7.99 -6.11 2.36
CA VAL A 122 -6.94 -6.23 3.35
C VAL A 122 -5.61 -5.81 2.71
N GLN A 123 -4.77 -5.10 3.45
CA GLN A 123 -3.43 -4.71 3.03
C GLN A 123 -2.40 -5.30 3.98
N LEU A 124 -1.40 -6.00 3.45
CA LEU A 124 -0.29 -6.50 4.25
C LEU A 124 0.75 -5.40 4.42
N VAL A 125 1.06 -5.02 5.66
CA VAL A 125 2.13 -4.07 5.97
C VAL A 125 3.39 -4.88 6.25
N ARG A 126 4.48 -4.57 5.54
CA ARG A 126 5.79 -5.17 5.76
C ARG A 126 6.82 -4.13 6.18
N GLN A 127 7.71 -4.54 7.08
CA GLN A 127 8.87 -3.74 7.48
C GLN A 127 10.14 -4.34 6.91
N ILE A 128 11.02 -3.47 6.41
CA ILE A 128 12.39 -3.87 6.06
C ILE A 128 13.16 -4.03 7.36
N GLN A 129 13.48 -5.26 7.73
CA GLN A 129 14.26 -5.60 8.92
C GLN A 129 15.39 -6.60 8.61
N GLY A 130 15.24 -7.40 7.56
CA GLY A 130 16.17 -8.47 7.23
C GLY A 130 17.31 -8.04 6.30
N GLY A 131 18.24 -8.97 6.07
CA GLY A 131 19.37 -8.77 5.16
C GLY A 131 18.99 -8.89 3.68
N ARG A 132 19.95 -8.62 2.80
CA ARG A 132 19.77 -8.67 1.35
C ARG A 132 19.22 -10.03 0.89
N GLY A 133 18.10 -10.04 0.17
CA GLY A 133 17.39 -11.23 -0.30
C GLY A 133 16.29 -11.75 0.63
N ASN A 134 16.19 -11.25 1.86
CA ASN A 134 15.08 -11.54 2.79
C ASN A 134 14.78 -10.31 3.67
N GLU A 135 14.59 -9.16 3.02
CA GLU A 135 14.54 -7.86 3.68
C GLU A 135 13.25 -7.67 4.49
N PHE A 136 12.15 -8.32 4.08
CA PHE A 136 10.82 -8.00 4.55
C PHE A 136 10.31 -8.95 5.65
N VAL A 137 9.83 -8.35 6.73
CA VAL A 137 9.08 -9.02 7.80
C VAL A 137 7.63 -8.56 7.75
N GLU A 138 6.69 -9.51 7.89
CA GLU A 138 5.27 -9.21 8.00
C GLU A 138 4.98 -8.53 9.34
N LEU A 139 4.51 -7.29 9.26
CA LEU A 139 4.37 -6.42 10.42
C LEU A 139 2.93 -6.41 10.93
N ALA A 140 1.98 -6.24 10.02
CA ALA A 140 0.56 -6.13 10.34
C ALA A 140 -0.34 -6.35 9.11
N LEU A 141 -1.64 -6.60 9.32
CA LEU A 141 -2.67 -6.41 8.31
C LEU A 141 -3.47 -5.15 8.61
N ARG A 142 -3.69 -4.30 7.60
CA ARG A 142 -4.66 -3.21 7.66
C ARG A 142 -5.96 -3.65 7.00
N THR A 143 -7.06 -3.52 7.72
CA THR A 143 -8.43 -3.68 7.23
C THR A 143 -9.20 -2.38 7.45
N SER A 144 -10.48 -2.36 7.08
CA SER A 144 -11.40 -1.27 7.44
C SER A 144 -11.68 -1.18 8.95
N ASP A 145 -11.52 -2.28 9.68
CA ASP A 145 -11.74 -2.34 11.14
C ASP A 145 -10.50 -1.88 11.94
N GLY A 146 -9.37 -1.66 11.28
CA GLY A 146 -8.13 -1.17 11.90
C GLY A 146 -6.89 -1.92 11.44
N ILE A 147 -5.86 -1.93 12.29
CA ILE A 147 -4.58 -2.59 12.01
C ILE A 147 -4.38 -3.72 13.02
N ALA A 148 -4.27 -4.95 12.53
CA ALA A 148 -3.93 -6.14 13.31
C ALA A 148 -2.42 -6.37 13.24
N TRP A 149 -1.72 -6.13 14.36
CA TRP A 149 -0.26 -6.23 14.45
C TRP A 149 0.19 -7.66 14.78
N TYR A 150 1.29 -8.11 14.16
CA TYR A 150 1.85 -9.44 14.36
C TYR A 150 3.26 -9.41 14.95
N THR A 151 4.02 -8.39 14.59
CA THR A 151 5.42 -8.27 14.95
C THR A 151 5.70 -6.89 15.55
N ASP A 152 6.68 -6.82 16.43
CA ASP A 152 7.18 -5.54 16.93
C ASP A 152 7.70 -4.66 15.79
N LEU A 153 7.44 -3.36 15.91
CA LEU A 153 8.00 -2.36 15.03
C LEU A 153 9.45 -2.08 15.44
N ILE A 154 10.41 -2.28 14.53
CA ILE A 154 11.84 -2.11 14.82
C ILE A 154 12.42 -0.98 13.98
N TRP A 155 12.82 0.13 14.61
CA TRP A 155 13.45 1.25 13.91
C TRP A 155 14.97 1.12 13.80
N SER A 156 15.60 0.38 14.72
CA SER A 156 17.03 0.08 14.69
C SER A 156 17.28 -1.38 15.08
N PRO A 157 18.01 -2.17 14.28
CA PRO A 157 18.34 -3.55 14.64
C PRO A 157 19.37 -3.63 15.77
N SER A 158 20.17 -2.58 15.98
CA SER A 158 21.26 -2.54 16.96
C SER A 158 20.92 -1.79 18.25
N ASP A 159 19.79 -1.09 18.29
CA ASP A 159 19.38 -0.26 19.43
C ASP A 159 18.00 -0.69 19.91
N SER A 160 17.98 -1.46 21.00
CA SER A 160 16.76 -2.03 21.57
C SER A 160 15.78 -0.97 22.10
N SER A 161 16.25 0.27 22.34
CA SER A 161 15.37 1.37 22.75
C SER A 161 14.50 1.89 21.59
N LYS A 162 14.86 1.57 20.35
CA LYS A 162 14.17 2.00 19.13
C LYS A 162 13.26 0.89 18.59
N ARG A 163 12.46 0.33 19.49
CA ARG A 163 11.47 -0.74 19.23
C ARG A 163 10.14 -0.36 19.87
N VAL A 164 9.04 -0.66 19.18
CA VAL A 164 7.69 -0.58 19.75
C VAL A 164 7.12 -2.00 19.84
N PRO A 165 6.76 -2.48 21.04
CA PRO A 165 6.10 -3.78 21.21
C PRO A 165 4.73 -3.76 20.54
N CYS A 166 4.53 -4.61 19.53
CA CYS A 166 3.29 -4.67 18.76
C CYS A 166 2.82 -6.11 18.51
N SER A 167 3.63 -7.11 18.87
CA SER A 167 3.30 -8.53 18.68
C SER A 167 2.12 -9.04 19.52
N SER A 168 1.59 -8.23 20.45
CA SER A 168 0.38 -8.55 21.22
C SER A 168 -0.93 -8.23 20.50
N GLY A 169 -0.88 -7.74 19.25
CA GLY A 169 -2.05 -7.40 18.44
C GLY A 169 -2.40 -5.91 18.42
N THR A 170 -1.87 -5.14 19.36
CA THR A 170 -2.03 -3.67 19.45
C THR A 170 -0.66 -3.00 19.48
N CYS A 171 -0.58 -1.76 19.02
CA CYS A 171 0.67 -1.03 18.85
C CYS A 171 0.46 0.43 19.24
N ASP A 172 1.10 0.88 20.32
CA ASP A 172 1.08 2.29 20.71
C ASP A 172 2.10 3.07 19.89
N LEU A 173 1.64 3.64 18.78
CA LEU A 173 2.49 4.43 17.90
C LEU A 173 2.91 5.78 18.50
N THR A 174 2.33 6.21 19.62
CA THR A 174 2.80 7.43 20.32
C THR A 174 4.14 7.21 21.01
N ALA A 175 4.45 5.96 21.37
CA ALA A 175 5.75 5.54 21.86
C ALA A 175 6.75 5.22 20.72
N ALA A 176 6.33 5.35 19.45
CA ALA A 176 7.20 5.09 18.33
C ALA A 176 8.31 6.13 18.23
N TRP A 177 9.53 5.64 17.96
CA TRP A 177 10.63 6.52 17.63
C TRP A 177 10.33 7.20 16.30
N VAL A 178 9.99 8.49 16.35
CA VAL A 178 9.92 9.32 15.16
C VAL A 178 11.37 9.61 14.75
N PRO A 179 11.81 9.17 13.56
CA PRO A 179 13.12 9.54 13.07
C PRO A 179 13.21 11.06 13.05
N SER A 180 14.14 11.64 13.80
CA SER A 180 14.50 13.04 13.60
C SER A 180 14.94 13.17 12.15
N ASP A 181 14.26 14.03 11.40
CA ASP A 181 14.66 14.33 10.04
C ASP A 181 16.14 14.74 10.04
N ARG A 182 16.98 13.91 9.40
CA ARG A 182 18.41 14.13 9.31
C ARG A 182 18.76 15.32 8.42
N ILE A 183 17.80 15.86 7.68
CA ILE A 183 17.94 17.08 6.89
C ILE A 183 18.25 18.27 7.81
N SER A 184 17.60 18.34 8.98
CA SER A 184 17.89 19.37 9.98
C SER A 184 19.22 19.17 10.72
N ALA A 185 19.80 17.96 10.63
CA ALA A 185 21.11 17.64 11.20
C ALA A 185 22.27 18.03 10.27
N CYS A 186 21.98 18.39 9.02
CA CYS A 186 22.98 18.87 8.07
C CYS A 186 23.22 20.37 8.25
N PHE A 187 24.50 20.75 8.29
CA PHE A 187 24.92 22.13 8.41
C PHE A 187 24.58 22.92 7.13
N PRO A 188 24.48 24.26 7.20
CA PRO A 188 24.30 25.09 6.01
C PRO A 188 25.31 24.74 4.91
N GLY A 189 24.85 24.74 3.66
CA GLY A 189 25.62 24.31 2.48
C GLY A 189 25.67 22.79 2.27
N THR A 190 24.92 22.01 3.06
CA THR A 190 24.83 20.55 2.89
C THR A 190 23.38 20.07 2.92
N VAL A 191 23.09 18.98 2.21
CA VAL A 191 21.78 18.32 2.17
C VAL A 191 21.91 16.85 2.52
N PHE A 192 20.86 16.25 3.09
CA PHE A 192 20.91 14.87 3.55
C PHE A 192 20.72 13.88 2.40
N SER A 193 21.70 12.99 2.23
CA SER A 193 21.62 11.77 1.41
C SER A 193 21.49 10.55 2.32
N VAL A 194 20.59 9.64 1.97
CA VAL A 194 20.39 8.37 2.69
C VAL A 194 21.66 7.51 2.65
N GLU A 195 22.44 7.57 1.58
CA GLU A 195 23.64 6.75 1.37
C GLU A 195 24.90 7.40 1.97
N LEU A 196 25.04 8.71 1.82
CA LEU A 196 26.30 9.43 2.10
C LEU A 196 26.23 10.35 3.32
N GLY A 197 25.08 10.46 3.99
CA GLY A 197 24.88 11.43 5.06
C GLY A 197 24.79 12.86 4.51
N CYS A 198 25.35 13.85 5.20
CA CYS A 198 25.32 15.23 4.72
C CYS A 198 26.28 15.45 3.56
N VAL A 199 25.72 15.67 2.37
CA VAL A 199 26.45 15.90 1.12
C VAL A 199 26.56 17.39 0.87
N SER A 200 27.73 17.84 0.40
CA SER A 200 28.00 19.24 0.12
C SER A 200 27.34 19.70 -1.18
N CYS A 201 26.77 20.90 -1.18
CA CYS A 201 26.39 21.55 -2.43
C CYS A 201 27.64 21.90 -3.23
N GLU A 202 27.64 21.53 -4.51
CA GLU A 202 28.69 21.89 -5.46
C GLU A 202 28.65 23.39 -5.79
N ALA A 203 29.74 23.91 -6.34
CA ALA A 203 29.78 25.30 -6.82
C ALA A 203 28.65 25.55 -7.84
N GLY A 204 28.06 26.75 -7.77
CA GLY A 204 26.86 27.13 -8.50
C GLY A 204 25.56 26.80 -7.78
N ARG A 205 25.60 26.06 -6.66
CA ARG A 205 24.44 25.71 -5.84
C ARG A 205 24.62 26.08 -4.37
N PHE A 206 23.51 26.22 -3.66
CA PHE A 206 23.46 26.52 -2.24
C PHE A 206 22.41 25.68 -1.52
N ALA A 207 22.51 25.56 -0.20
CA ALA A 207 21.44 25.01 0.63
C ALA A 207 21.42 25.66 2.02
N SER A 208 20.27 26.16 2.46
CA SER A 208 20.06 26.55 3.86
C SER A 208 19.76 25.32 4.72
N VAL A 209 19.82 25.49 6.05
CA VAL A 209 19.48 24.40 6.99
C VAL A 209 18.06 23.93 6.74
N GLY A 210 17.87 22.62 6.60
CA GLY A 210 16.53 22.05 6.36
C GLY A 210 16.17 21.87 4.88
N MET A 211 17.03 22.31 3.93
CA MET A 211 16.77 22.09 2.51
C MET A 211 16.97 20.62 2.09
N LEU A 212 16.08 20.13 1.24
CA LEU A 212 16.09 18.75 0.72
C LEU A 212 17.13 18.54 -0.37
N GLU A 213 17.43 19.59 -1.13
CA GLU A 213 18.33 19.55 -2.28
C GLU A 213 19.10 20.87 -2.41
N CYS A 214 20.25 20.80 -3.06
CA CYS A 214 21.06 21.98 -3.34
C CYS A 214 20.44 22.76 -4.50
N GLU A 215 19.96 23.97 -4.24
CA GLU A 215 19.32 24.82 -5.24
C GLU A 215 20.37 25.59 -6.06
N PRO A 216 20.17 25.80 -7.37
CA PRO A 216 21.05 26.64 -8.17
C PRO A 216 20.94 28.11 -7.75
N CYS A 217 22.04 28.84 -7.91
CA CYS A 217 22.00 30.29 -7.74
C CYS A 217 21.16 30.97 -8.82
N ASN A 218 20.25 31.86 -8.38
CA ASN A 218 19.45 32.66 -9.28
C ASN A 218 20.31 33.63 -10.10
N VAL A 219 19.83 34.02 -11.29
CA VAL A 219 20.51 34.99 -12.15
C VAL A 219 20.84 36.27 -11.38
N GLY A 220 22.07 36.76 -11.53
CA GLY A 220 22.58 37.89 -10.76
C GLY A 220 23.18 37.51 -9.40
N THR A 221 23.20 36.22 -9.06
CA THR A 221 23.90 35.66 -7.90
C THR A 221 24.79 34.47 -8.32
N PHE A 222 25.78 34.13 -7.51
CA PHE A 222 26.68 33.01 -7.74
C PHE A 222 27.10 32.33 -6.44
N ALA A 223 27.49 31.06 -6.55
CA ALA A 223 28.17 30.32 -5.48
C ALA A 223 29.50 29.81 -6.00
N ASN A 224 30.60 30.46 -5.65
CA ASN A 224 31.93 30.14 -6.18
C ASN A 224 32.61 28.97 -5.44
N GLU A 225 32.08 28.59 -4.29
CA GLU A 225 32.63 27.55 -3.42
C GLU A 225 31.59 26.46 -3.18
N SER A 226 32.07 25.25 -2.89
CA SER A 226 31.20 24.20 -2.35
C SER A 226 30.76 24.56 -0.94
N ARG A 227 29.61 24.03 -0.49
CA ARG A 227 29.03 24.28 0.84
C ARG A 227 28.60 25.73 1.09
N MET A 228 28.16 26.42 0.06
CA MET A 228 27.53 27.73 0.26
C MET A 228 26.11 27.57 0.81
N ASP A 229 25.80 28.33 1.84
CA ASP A 229 24.48 28.36 2.48
C ASP A 229 23.51 29.35 1.82
N SER A 230 24.06 30.23 0.99
CA SER A 230 23.36 31.27 0.27
C SER A 230 24.21 31.72 -0.93
N CYS A 231 23.57 32.17 -2.00
CA CYS A 231 24.28 32.73 -3.16
C CYS A 231 24.70 34.17 -2.90
N ARG A 232 25.89 34.55 -3.39
CA ARG A 232 26.41 35.91 -3.30
C ARG A 232 25.98 36.71 -4.54
N PRO A 233 25.67 38.01 -4.41
CA PRO A 233 25.33 38.84 -5.57
C PRO A 233 26.55 39.01 -6.49
N CYS A 234 26.31 38.99 -7.80
CA CYS A 234 27.33 39.35 -8.78
C CYS A 234 27.72 40.84 -8.62
N SER A 235 28.99 41.17 -8.85
CA SER A 235 29.46 42.56 -8.92
C SER A 235 28.68 43.34 -9.99
N ALA A 236 28.51 44.65 -9.79
CA ALA A 236 27.79 45.51 -10.73
C ALA A 236 28.36 45.35 -12.17
N GLY A 237 27.47 45.03 -13.12
CA GLY A 237 27.83 44.76 -14.52
C GLY A 237 28.31 43.33 -14.83
N SER A 238 28.32 42.42 -13.86
CA SER A 238 28.65 40.99 -14.04
C SER A 238 27.42 40.10 -13.86
N PHE A 239 27.40 38.93 -14.51
CA PHE A 239 26.34 37.93 -14.36
C PHE A 239 26.94 36.52 -14.20
N SER A 240 26.24 35.63 -13.50
CA SER A 240 26.53 34.19 -13.47
C SER A 240 25.68 33.53 -14.56
N ASN A 241 26.28 32.62 -15.33
CA ASN A 241 25.65 31.90 -16.43
C ASN A 241 25.32 30.47 -16.01
#